data_AF-A0A971J7V0-F1
#
_entry.id   AF-A0A971J7V0-F1
#
_cell.length_a   1.000
_cell.length_b   1.000
_cell.length_c   1.000
_cell.angle_alpha   90.00
_cell.angle_beta   90.00
_cell.angle_gamma   90.00
#
_symmetry.space_group_name_H-M   'P 1'
#
loop_
_entity.id
_entity.type
_entity.pdbx_description
1 polymer ?
#
loop_
_entity_poly.entity_id
_entity_poly.type
_entity_poly.pdbx_seq_one_letter_code
_entity_poly.pdbx_strand_id
1 'polypeptide(L)'
;MSKTLSKFEYQELVEKKAPGSRTVRNVLAAFVTGGAICSVGQIIMMIAENYGADKETAAAITSISMIFLGAFLTAVNIYDNISKFGRAGALVPITGFSNSIVSPAMEYKKEGYIMGVGAQMFLIAGPVLVYGIFASVIAGLVYFIWKQVI
;
A
#
# COMPACT_ATOMS: atom_id res chain seq x y z
N MET A 1 -35.79 -21.99 -20.25
CA MET A 1 -35.65 -22.25 -18.81
C MET A 1 -34.24 -21.82 -18.42
N SER A 2 -34.09 -20.61 -17.86
CA SER A 2 -32.78 -20.11 -17.42
C SER A 2 -32.31 -20.97 -16.25
N LYS A 3 -31.25 -21.76 -16.45
CA LYS A 3 -30.70 -22.64 -15.43
C LYS A 3 -29.98 -21.74 -14.42
N THR A 4 -30.60 -21.44 -13.29
CA THR A 4 -29.96 -20.68 -12.20
C THR A 4 -28.89 -21.58 -11.59
N LEU A 5 -27.62 -21.35 -11.92
CA LEU A 5 -26.52 -22.10 -11.34
C LEU A 5 -26.49 -21.90 -9.82
N SER A 6 -26.29 -22.98 -9.08
CA SER A 6 -25.91 -22.89 -7.67
C SER A 6 -24.62 -22.09 -7.54
N LYS A 7 -24.46 -21.31 -6.45
CA LYS A 7 -23.20 -20.58 -6.17
C LYS A 7 -21.97 -21.49 -6.25
N PHE A 8 -22.13 -22.75 -5.85
CA PHE A 8 -21.07 -23.75 -5.89
C PHE A 8 -20.71 -24.19 -7.32
N GLU A 9 -21.71 -24.52 -8.14
CA GLU A 9 -21.50 -24.88 -9.56
C GLU A 9 -20.92 -23.72 -10.36
N TYR A 10 -21.33 -22.49 -10.03
CA TYR A 10 -20.76 -21.29 -10.63
C TYR A 10 -19.28 -21.12 -10.25
N GLN A 11 -18.91 -21.35 -8.99
CA GLN A 11 -17.51 -21.30 -8.55
C GLN A 11 -16.65 -22.35 -9.24
N GLU A 12 -17.09 -23.60 -9.34
CA GLU A 12 -16.35 -24.65 -10.07
C GLU A 12 -16.18 -24.32 -11.55
N LEU A 13 -17.19 -23.74 -12.19
CA LEU A 13 -17.10 -23.32 -13.59
C LEU A 13 -16.14 -22.15 -13.78
N VAL A 14 -16.13 -21.20 -12.83
CA VAL A 14 -15.15 -20.10 -12.82
C VAL A 14 -13.75 -20.65 -12.62
N GLU A 15 -13.55 -21.56 -11.68
CA GLU A 15 -12.24 -22.14 -11.38
C GLU A 15 -11.70 -22.99 -12.54
N LYS A 16 -12.58 -23.74 -13.24
CA LYS A 16 -12.22 -24.47 -14.47
C LYS A 16 -11.93 -23.59 -15.67
N LYS A 17 -12.57 -22.42 -15.77
CA LYS A 17 -12.39 -21.49 -16.92
C LYS A 17 -11.38 -20.39 -16.66
N ALA A 18 -11.03 -20.13 -15.40
CA ALA A 18 -10.07 -19.10 -15.05
C ALA A 18 -8.66 -19.55 -15.49
N PRO A 19 -7.94 -18.72 -16.25
CA PRO A 19 -6.57 -19.03 -16.61
C PRO A 19 -5.72 -19.15 -15.34
N GLY A 20 -4.94 -20.23 -15.23
CA GLY A 20 -4.03 -20.44 -14.11
C GLY A 20 -3.08 -19.26 -13.98
N SER A 21 -3.06 -18.63 -12.80
CA SER A 21 -2.17 -17.49 -12.56
C SER A 21 -0.72 -17.98 -12.65
N ARG A 22 0.16 -17.23 -13.32
CA ARG A 22 1.61 -17.54 -13.38
C ARG A 22 2.26 -17.19 -12.03
N THR A 23 1.94 -17.93 -10.98
CA THR A 23 2.30 -17.63 -9.58
C THR A 23 3.80 -17.40 -9.43
N VAL A 24 4.63 -18.28 -9.98
CA VAL A 24 6.11 -18.15 -9.89
C VAL A 24 6.61 -16.85 -10.52
N ARG A 25 6.12 -16.49 -11.71
CA ARG A 25 6.49 -15.23 -12.38
C ARG A 25 6.05 -14.01 -11.55
N ASN A 26 4.85 -14.08 -10.98
CA ASN A 26 4.30 -12.99 -10.18
C ASN A 26 5.07 -12.79 -8.88
N VAL A 27 5.48 -13.88 -8.23
CA VAL A 27 6.30 -13.85 -7.01
C VAL A 27 7.68 -13.28 -7.32
N LEU A 28 8.35 -13.72 -8.40
CA LEU A 28 9.64 -13.17 -8.80
C LEU A 28 9.56 -11.67 -9.13
N ALA A 29 8.53 -11.27 -9.89
CA ALA A 29 8.32 -9.85 -10.19
C ALA A 29 8.06 -9.02 -8.91
N ALA A 30 7.27 -9.55 -7.97
CA ALA A 30 7.02 -8.90 -6.69
C ALA A 30 8.28 -8.79 -5.82
N PHE A 31 9.11 -9.84 -5.78
CA PHE A 31 10.36 -9.82 -5.04
C PHE A 31 11.34 -8.79 -5.59
N VAL A 32 11.55 -8.77 -6.91
CA VAL A 32 12.49 -7.84 -7.56
C VAL A 32 12.01 -6.39 -7.42
N THR A 33 10.74 -6.13 -7.66
CA THR A 33 10.20 -4.76 -7.56
C THR A 33 10.16 -4.25 -6.13
N GLY A 34 9.70 -5.07 -5.18
CA GLY A 34 9.72 -4.72 -3.75
C GLY A 34 11.15 -4.52 -3.24
N GLY A 35 12.06 -5.42 -3.59
CA GLY A 35 13.48 -5.29 -3.24
C GLY A 35 14.13 -4.03 -3.80
N ALA A 36 13.81 -3.65 -5.04
CA ALA A 36 14.30 -2.40 -5.64
C ALA A 36 13.76 -1.17 -4.90
N ILE A 37 12.46 -1.12 -4.59
CA ILE A 37 11.85 -0.01 -3.84
C ILE A 37 12.47 0.11 -2.45
N CYS A 38 12.65 -1.00 -1.73
CA CYS A 38 13.30 -1.00 -0.42
C CYS A 38 14.76 -0.56 -0.50
N SER A 39 15.48 -0.95 -1.55
CA SER A 39 16.87 -0.51 -1.77
C SER A 39 16.96 1.00 -1.97
N VAL A 40 16.02 1.60 -2.69
CA VAL A 40 15.94 3.07 -2.82
C VAL A 40 15.69 3.72 -1.45
N GLY A 41 14.78 3.17 -0.64
CA GLY A 41 14.56 3.64 0.73
C GLY A 41 15.82 3.56 1.59
N GLN A 42 16.56 2.46 1.51
CA GLN A 42 17.81 2.27 2.24
C GLN A 42 18.88 3.29 1.83
N ILE A 43 18.97 3.63 0.53
CA ILE A 43 19.90 4.66 0.04
C ILE A 43 19.54 6.03 0.64
N ILE A 44 18.26 6.40 0.65
CA ILE A 44 17.81 7.68 1.23
C ILE A 44 18.12 7.72 2.73
N MET A 45 17.87 6.63 3.44
CA MET A 45 18.15 6.53 4.87
C MET A 45 19.65 6.68 5.16
N MET A 46 20.49 5.98 4.39
CA MET A 46 21.95 6.06 4.52
C MET A 46 22.47 7.46 4.20
N ILE A 47 21.90 8.15 3.21
CA ILE A 47 22.22 9.55 2.94
C ILE A 47 21.88 10.39 4.17
N ALA A 48 20.67 10.29 4.71
CA ALA A 48 20.26 11.06 5.89
C ALA A 48 21.17 10.81 7.11
N GLU A 49 21.49 9.54 7.39
CA GLU A 49 22.43 9.16 8.47
C GLU A 49 23.84 9.73 8.24
N ASN A 50 24.34 9.71 7.00
CA ASN A 50 25.64 10.28 6.65
C ASN A 50 25.69 11.80 6.80
N TYR A 51 24.55 12.50 6.69
CA TYR A 51 24.42 13.93 6.98
C TYR A 51 24.27 14.23 8.49
N GLY A 52 24.36 13.21 9.35
CA GLY A 52 24.34 13.35 10.81
C GLY A 52 22.95 13.31 11.43
N ALA A 53 21.92 12.87 10.69
CA ALA A 53 20.60 12.63 11.28
C ALA A 53 20.66 11.42 12.24
N ASP A 54 19.99 11.53 13.39
CA ASP A 54 19.72 10.37 14.23
C ASP A 54 18.78 9.38 13.51
N LYS A 55 18.68 8.16 14.02
CA LYS A 55 17.91 7.08 13.38
C LYS A 55 16.43 7.40 13.21
N GLU A 56 15.83 8.11 14.16
CA GLU A 56 14.40 8.45 14.12
C GLU A 56 14.16 9.52 13.06
N THR A 57 15.00 10.55 13.04
CA THR A 57 14.99 11.60 12.02
C THR A 57 15.27 11.04 10.62
N ALA A 58 16.26 10.15 10.47
CA ALA A 58 16.59 9.51 9.19
C ALA A 58 15.42 8.66 8.66
N ALA A 59 14.74 7.91 9.54
CA ALA A 59 13.56 7.13 9.18
C ALA A 59 12.38 8.03 8.74
N ALA A 60 12.17 9.17 9.43
CA ALA A 60 11.17 10.14 9.05
C ALA A 60 11.46 10.77 7.67
N ILE A 61 12.71 11.22 7.44
CA ILE A 61 13.15 11.77 6.15
C ILE A 61 12.95 10.74 5.02
N THR A 62 13.31 9.49 5.27
CA THR A 62 13.14 8.39 4.30
C THR A 62 11.68 8.17 3.97
N SER A 63 10.81 8.11 4.99
CA SER A 63 9.38 7.90 4.80
C SER A 63 8.74 9.03 3.99
N ILE A 64 9.04 10.29 4.33
CA ILE A 64 8.53 11.47 3.61
C ILE A 64 9.00 11.45 2.16
N SER A 65 10.28 11.19 1.92
CA SER A 65 10.87 11.15 0.58
C SER A 65 10.25 10.04 -0.27
N MET A 66 10.03 8.85 0.31
CA MET A 66 9.40 7.74 -0.40
C MET A 66 7.93 8.01 -0.71
N ILE A 67 7.17 8.62 0.21
CA ILE A 67 5.79 9.06 -0.08
C ILE A 67 5.77 10.06 -1.24
N PHE A 68 6.68 11.03 -1.23
CA PHE A 68 6.81 12.02 -2.30
C PHE A 68 7.15 11.37 -3.64
N LEU A 69 8.13 10.46 -3.67
CA LEU A 69 8.50 9.74 -4.89
C LEU A 69 7.33 8.91 -5.43
N GLY A 70 6.58 8.23 -4.56
CA GLY A 70 5.36 7.51 -4.93
C GLY A 70 4.30 8.43 -5.54
N ALA A 71 4.04 9.57 -4.90
CA ALA A 71 3.08 10.56 -5.39
C ALA A 71 3.51 11.16 -6.73
N PHE A 72 4.79 11.53 -6.85
CA PHE A 72 5.36 12.11 -8.06
C PHE A 72 5.30 11.13 -9.24
N LEU A 73 5.78 9.90 -9.04
CA LEU A 73 5.74 8.85 -10.07
C LEU A 73 4.31 8.48 -10.48
N THR A 74 3.34 8.60 -9.55
CA THR A 74 1.92 8.42 -9.85
C THR A 74 1.39 9.57 -10.70
N ALA A 75 1.72 10.82 -10.36
CA ALA A 75 1.29 12.00 -11.10
C ALA A 75 1.79 12.00 -12.56
N VAL A 76 3.00 11.47 -12.82
CA VAL A 76 3.54 11.30 -14.18
C VAL A 76 3.13 9.98 -14.85
N ASN A 77 2.22 9.21 -14.25
CA ASN A 77 1.67 7.94 -14.76
C ASN A 77 2.71 6.81 -14.95
N ILE A 78 3.85 6.88 -14.27
CA ILE A 78 4.90 5.83 -14.30
C ILE A 78 4.61 4.76 -13.26
N TYR A 79 4.15 5.16 -12.07
CA TYR A 79 3.94 4.23 -10.96
C TYR A 79 2.88 3.16 -11.26
N ASP A 80 1.82 3.50 -12.01
CA ASP A 80 0.78 2.54 -12.39
C ASP A 80 1.32 1.41 -13.29
N ASN A 81 2.34 1.69 -14.09
CA ASN A 81 3.00 0.66 -14.91
C ASN A 81 3.92 -0.21 -14.06
N ILE A 82 4.63 0.39 -13.09
CA ILE A 82 5.45 -0.33 -12.11
C ILE A 82 4.55 -1.24 -11.26
N SER A 83 3.40 -0.76 -10.81
CA SER A 83 2.47 -1.52 -9.96
C SER A 83 1.82 -2.69 -10.71
N LYS A 84 1.48 -2.52 -11.99
CA LYS A 84 0.99 -3.61 -12.86
C LYS A 84 2.01 -4.73 -13.04
N PHE A 85 3.29 -4.39 -13.20
CA PHE A 85 4.36 -5.37 -13.34
C PHE A 85 4.76 -6.01 -12.00
N GLY A 86 5.01 -5.19 -10.99
CA GLY A 86 5.48 -5.59 -9.66
C GLY A 86 4.42 -6.21 -8.77
N ARG A 87 3.14 -6.04 -9.09
CA ARG A 87 2.01 -6.58 -8.31
C ARG A 87 2.16 -6.21 -6.83
N ALA A 88 2.06 -7.19 -5.93
CA ALA A 88 2.20 -6.99 -4.49
C ALA A 88 3.52 -6.29 -4.11
N GLY A 89 4.62 -6.53 -4.84
CA GLY A 89 5.93 -5.92 -4.56
C GLY A 89 5.95 -4.40 -4.70
N ALA A 90 5.11 -3.84 -5.56
CA ALA A 90 4.98 -2.40 -5.75
C ALA A 90 3.74 -1.80 -5.06
N LEU A 91 2.75 -2.62 -4.69
CA LEU A 91 1.53 -2.19 -4.00
C LEU A 91 1.69 -2.13 -2.47
N VAL A 92 2.47 -3.05 -1.88
CA VAL A 92 2.64 -3.17 -0.42
C VAL A 92 3.51 -2.07 0.20
N PRO A 93 4.63 -1.62 -0.42
CA PRO A 93 5.46 -0.56 0.16
C PRO A 93 4.73 0.78 0.32
N ILE A 94 5.29 1.68 1.12
CA ILE A 94 4.70 3.01 1.39
C ILE A 94 4.48 3.85 0.12
N THR A 95 5.28 3.63 -0.93
CA THR A 95 5.10 4.23 -2.25
C THR A 95 3.83 3.74 -2.95
N GLY A 96 3.43 2.49 -2.72
CA GLY A 96 2.20 1.90 -3.24
C GLY A 96 0.96 2.44 -2.54
N PHE A 97 1.06 2.66 -1.23
CA PHE A 97 0.03 3.40 -0.49
C PHE A 97 -0.11 4.85 -0.97
N SER A 98 1.00 5.52 -1.30
CA SER A 98 0.96 6.86 -1.91
C SER A 98 0.25 6.83 -3.27
N ASN A 99 0.56 5.87 -4.14
CA ASN A 99 -0.13 5.67 -5.42
C ASN A 99 -1.64 5.44 -5.24
N SER A 100 -2.04 4.59 -4.29
CA SER A 100 -3.46 4.31 -4.07
C SER A 100 -4.25 5.53 -3.59
N ILE A 101 -3.61 6.50 -2.91
CA ILE A 101 -4.25 7.76 -2.52
C ILE A 101 -4.24 8.78 -3.67
N VAL A 102 -3.13 8.91 -4.38
CA VAL A 102 -2.94 9.97 -5.39
C VAL A 102 -3.73 9.69 -6.67
N SER A 103 -3.83 8.43 -7.10
CA SER A 103 -4.62 8.05 -8.29
C SER A 103 -6.09 8.48 -8.21
N PRO A 104 -6.87 8.12 -7.17
CA PRO A 104 -8.25 8.59 -7.03
C PRO A 104 -8.32 10.10 -6.76
N ALA A 105 -7.35 10.70 -6.07
CA ALA A 105 -7.32 12.16 -5.89
C ALA A 105 -7.23 12.91 -7.22
N MET A 106 -6.52 12.37 -8.22
CA MET A 106 -6.45 12.94 -9.56
C MET A 106 -7.73 12.68 -10.37
N GLU A 107 -8.28 11.46 -10.29
CA GLU A 107 -9.45 11.05 -11.07
C GLU A 107 -10.73 11.78 -10.63
N TYR A 108 -10.95 11.89 -9.32
CA TYR A 108 -12.14 12.49 -8.73
C TYR A 108 -12.00 14.00 -8.48
N LYS A 109 -10.96 14.64 -9.00
CA LYS A 109 -10.79 16.10 -8.93
C LYS A 109 -11.97 16.87 -9.51
N LYS A 110 -12.65 16.31 -10.52
CA LYS A 110 -13.83 16.92 -11.17
C LYS A 110 -15.06 16.98 -10.25
N GLU A 111 -15.13 16.15 -9.23
CA GLU A 111 -16.23 16.12 -8.25
C GLU A 111 -16.02 17.13 -7.08
N GLY A 112 -14.95 17.93 -7.16
CA GLY A 112 -14.60 18.95 -6.18
C GLY A 112 -13.69 18.44 -5.06
N TYR A 113 -13.14 19.37 -4.28
CA TYR A 113 -12.11 19.06 -3.28
C TYR A 113 -12.64 18.31 -2.05
N ILE A 114 -13.88 18.56 -1.65
CA ILE A 114 -14.47 17.97 -0.43
C ILE A 114 -15.13 16.64 -0.75
N MET A 115 -16.14 16.65 -1.64
CA MET A 115 -16.95 15.48 -1.97
C MET A 115 -16.24 14.50 -2.92
N GLY A 116 -15.32 14.99 -3.76
CA GLY A 116 -14.51 14.17 -4.66
C GLY A 116 -13.17 13.77 -4.03
N VAL A 117 -12.19 14.68 -4.07
CA VAL A 117 -10.81 14.40 -3.66
C VAL A 117 -10.72 13.93 -2.21
N GLY A 118 -11.26 14.71 -1.27
CA GLY A 118 -11.17 14.42 0.17
C GLY A 118 -11.85 13.11 0.55
N ALA A 119 -13.08 12.89 0.08
CA ALA A 119 -13.83 11.67 0.37
C ALA A 119 -13.12 10.41 -0.15
N GLN A 120 -12.58 10.45 -1.36
CA GLN A 120 -11.92 9.29 -1.98
C GLN A 120 -10.55 8.98 -1.33
N MET A 121 -9.78 10.01 -0.98
CA MET A 121 -8.55 9.81 -0.20
C MET A 121 -8.86 9.19 1.17
N PHE A 122 -9.96 9.60 1.82
CA PHE A 122 -10.36 9.09 3.12
C PHE A 122 -10.91 7.66 3.08
N LEU A 123 -11.51 7.21 1.98
CA LEU A 123 -11.92 5.80 1.83
C LEU A 123 -10.74 4.83 1.97
N ILE A 124 -9.52 5.27 1.61
CA ILE A 124 -8.31 4.47 1.69
C ILE A 124 -7.56 4.72 3.00
N ALA A 125 -7.42 5.98 3.41
CA ALA A 125 -6.72 6.36 4.64
C ALA A 125 -7.53 6.03 5.92
N GLY A 126 -8.86 6.13 5.86
CA GLY A 126 -9.76 5.94 6.99
C GLY A 126 -9.61 4.57 7.65
N PRO A 127 -9.67 3.45 6.92
CA PRO A 127 -9.41 2.12 7.48
C PRO A 127 -8.04 2.03 8.17
N VAL A 128 -6.98 2.56 7.57
CA VAL A 128 -5.62 2.52 8.13
C VAL A 128 -5.56 3.27 9.45
N LEU A 129 -6.16 4.46 9.53
CA LEU A 129 -6.21 5.26 10.76
C LEU A 129 -7.01 4.55 11.86
N VAL A 130 -8.20 4.03 11.55
CA VAL A 130 -9.07 3.37 12.53
C VAL A 130 -8.39 2.12 13.10
N TYR A 131 -7.87 1.24 12.24
CA TYR A 131 -7.21 0.02 12.69
C TYR A 131 -5.89 0.31 13.41
N GLY A 132 -5.11 1.30 12.95
CA GLY A 132 -3.86 1.69 13.59
C GLY A 132 -4.08 2.24 15.00
N ILE A 133 -5.01 3.18 15.17
CA ILE A 133 -5.33 3.76 16.48
C ILE A 133 -5.90 2.67 17.40
N PHE A 134 -6.86 1.88 16.93
CA PHE A 134 -7.47 0.82 17.73
C PHE A 134 -6.46 -0.22 18.21
N ALA A 135 -5.57 -0.68 17.30
CA ALA A 135 -4.51 -1.61 17.65
C ALA A 135 -3.54 -1.02 18.69
N SER A 136 -3.19 0.27 18.55
CA SER A 136 -2.29 0.96 19.50
C SER A 136 -2.89 1.05 20.91
N VAL A 137 -4.20 1.31 21.02
CA VAL A 137 -4.93 1.35 22.30
C VAL A 137 -4.94 -0.03 22.95
N ILE A 138 -5.28 -1.08 22.19
CA ILE A 138 -5.28 -2.46 22.71
C ILE A 138 -3.88 -2.85 23.19
N ALA A 139 -2.85 -2.61 22.37
CA ALA A 139 -1.47 -2.93 22.75
C ALA A 139 -1.04 -2.19 24.02
N GLY A 140 -1.41 -0.90 24.15
CA GLY A 140 -1.16 -0.11 25.35
C GLY A 140 -1.87 -0.66 26.60
N LEU A 141 -3.13 -1.07 26.48
CA LEU A 141 -3.89 -1.69 27.58
C LEU A 141 -3.28 -3.03 28.01
N VAL A 142 -2.92 -3.89 27.05
CA VAL A 142 -2.27 -5.18 27.33
C VAL A 142 -0.95 -4.96 28.06
N TYR A 143 -0.11 -4.03 27.59
CA TYR A 143 1.15 -3.70 28.24
C TYR A 143 0.96 -3.15 29.66
N PHE A 144 -0.05 -2.28 29.85
CA PHE A 144 -0.37 -1.73 31.17
C PHE A 144 -0.78 -2.81 32.17
N ILE A 145 -1.69 -3.72 31.77
CA ILE A 145 -2.13 -4.82 32.64
C ILE A 145 -0.96 -5.78 32.92
N TRP A 146 -0.15 -6.10 31.91
CA TRP A 146 1.03 -6.95 32.09
C TRP A 146 1.98 -6.40 33.15
N LYS A 147 2.27 -5.09 33.11
CA LYS A 147 3.15 -4.42 34.08
C LYS A 147 2.54 -4.28 35.49
N GLN A 148 1.22 -4.41 35.63
CA GLN A 148 0.56 -4.38 36.94
C GLN A 148 0.48 -5.78 37.58
N VAL A 149 0.50 -6.84 36.76
CA VAL A 149 0.40 -8.24 37.21
C VAL A 149 1.78 -8.86 37.50
N ILE A 150 2.82 -8.41 36.81
CA ILE A 150 4.24 -8.80 37.01
C ILE A 150 5.00 -7.64 37.60
#